data_AF-A0A9E5LCF4-F1
#
_entry.id   AF-A0A9E5LCF4-F1
#
_cell.length_a   1.000
_cell.length_b   1.000
_cell.length_c   1.000
_cell.angle_alpha   90.00
_cell.angle_beta   90.00
_cell.angle_gamma   90.00
#
_symmetry.space_group_name_H-M   'P 1'
#
loop_
_entity.id
_entity.type
_entity.pdbx_description
1 polymer ?
#
loop_
_entity_poly.entity_id
_entity_poly.type
_entity_poly.pdbx_seq_one_letter_code
_entity_poly.pdbx_strand_id
1 'polypeptide(L)'
;MHFSLTHLLFNCLWVYVVGLEIQKVQGKLALLLIIFISGIIANFSEYFLYESIRFGGLSGVVYGLFGYCFAKEIILKQHHFGFPPSLYTFIFIWLLVGYTDILYYLGFGMIA
;
A
#
# COMPACT_ATOMS: atom_id res chain seq x y z
N MET A 1 1.25 1.19 17.82
CA MET A 1 0.65 0.07 17.08
C MET A 1 -0.76 -0.22 17.61
N HIS A 2 -1.77 0.50 17.11
CA HIS A 2 -3.15 0.02 17.18
C HIS A 2 -3.42 -0.82 15.92
N PHE A 3 -2.90 -2.05 15.89
CA PHE A 3 -3.25 -2.98 14.83
C PHE A 3 -4.63 -3.54 15.13
N SER A 4 -5.67 -3.00 14.50
CA SER A 4 -6.94 -3.72 14.45
C SER A 4 -6.73 -4.98 13.59
N LEU A 5 -7.31 -6.11 14.02
CA LEU A 5 -7.27 -7.35 13.26
C LEU A 5 -7.75 -7.13 11.81
N THR A 6 -8.79 -6.31 11.65
CA THR A 6 -9.34 -5.91 10.36
C THR A 6 -8.30 -5.22 9.47
N HIS A 7 -7.50 -4.31 10.04
CA HIS A 7 -6.45 -3.63 9.29
C HIS A 7 -5.36 -4.60 8.82
N LEU A 8 -4.94 -5.54 9.68
CA LEU A 8 -3.96 -6.56 9.28
C LEU A 8 -4.52 -7.47 8.16
N LEU A 9 -5.75 -7.96 8.32
CA LEU A 9 -6.41 -8.81 7.32
C LEU A 9 -6.54 -8.10 5.98
N PHE A 10 -6.93 -6.82 5.98
CA PHE A 10 -7.05 -6.03 4.75
C PHE A 10 -5.71 -5.83 4.05
N ASN A 11 -4.64 -5.57 4.80
CA ASN A 11 -3.29 -5.48 4.23
C ASN A 11 -2.83 -6.80 3.63
N CYS A 12 -3.02 -7.92 4.34
CA CYS A 12 -2.69 -9.25 3.82
C CYS A 12 -3.49 -9.60 2.56
N LEU A 13 -4.79 -9.26 2.54
CA LEU A 13 -5.65 -9.43 1.37
C LEU A 13 -5.07 -8.70 0.16
N TRP A 14 -4.69 -7.43 0.31
CA TRP A 14 -4.17 -6.65 -0.82
C TRP A 14 -2.79 -7.09 -1.28
N VAL A 15 -1.89 -7.43 -0.35
CA VAL A 15 -0.60 -8.03 -0.72
C VAL A 15 -0.83 -9.32 -1.52
N TYR A 16 -1.80 -10.15 -1.14
CA TYR A 16 -2.13 -11.35 -1.87
C TYR A 16 -2.72 -11.05 -3.26
N VAL A 17 -3.76 -10.23 -3.34
CA VAL A 17 -4.47 -9.91 -4.60
C VAL A 17 -3.52 -9.26 -5.61
N VAL A 18 -2.79 -8.22 -5.21
CA VAL A 18 -1.86 -7.52 -6.11
C VAL A 18 -0.62 -8.35 -6.39
N GLY A 19 -0.12 -9.04 -5.36
CA GLY A 19 1.05 -9.89 -5.50
C GLY A 19 0.83 -11.02 -6.51
N LEU A 20 -0.36 -11.61 -6.55
CA LEU A 20 -0.71 -12.60 -7.56
C LEU A 20 -0.62 -12.04 -8.99
N GLU A 21 -1.16 -10.86 -9.25
CA GLU A 21 -1.12 -10.26 -10.59
C GLU A 21 0.32 -9.87 -10.98
N ILE A 22 1.09 -9.29 -10.07
CA ILE A 22 2.51 -9.00 -10.31
C ILE A 22 3.28 -10.29 -10.59
N GLN A 23 3.06 -11.35 -9.80
CA GLN A 23 3.72 -12.63 -9.98
C GLN A 23 3.35 -13.29 -11.30
N LYS A 24 2.09 -13.20 -11.74
CA LYS A 24 1.65 -13.74 -13.05
C LYS A 24 2.34 -13.02 -14.21
N VAL A 25 2.48 -11.69 -14.12
CA VAL A 25 3.01 -10.86 -15.22
C VAL A 25 4.55 -10.82 -15.23
N GLN A 26 5.20 -10.89 -14.06
CA GLN A 26 6.65 -10.63 -13.93
C GLN A 26 7.42 -11.66 -13.12
N GLY A 27 6.75 -12.65 -12.56
CA GLY A 27 7.36 -13.70 -11.76
C GLY A 27 7.60 -13.31 -10.30
N LYS A 28 8.01 -14.33 -9.53
CA LYS A 28 8.15 -14.26 -8.06
C LYS A 28 9.28 -13.33 -7.60
N LEU A 29 10.36 -13.25 -8.38
CA LEU A 29 11.52 -12.43 -8.03
C LEU A 29 11.17 -10.93 -8.04
N ALA A 30 10.42 -10.48 -9.05
CA ALA A 30 9.96 -9.10 -9.12
C ALA A 30 9.07 -8.75 -7.92
N LEU A 31 8.14 -9.64 -7.56
CA LEU A 31 7.29 -9.46 -6.39
C LEU A 31 8.11 -9.31 -5.09
N LEU A 32 9.06 -10.22 -4.86
CA LEU A 32 9.92 -10.19 -3.67
C LEU A 32 10.73 -8.88 -3.57
N LEU A 33 11.31 -8.43 -4.68
CA LEU A 33 12.05 -7.18 -4.72
C LEU A 33 11.14 -5.97 -4.41
N ILE A 34 9.94 -5.92 -4.99
CA ILE A 34 9.00 -4.83 -4.74
C ILE A 34 8.59 -4.81 -3.27
N ILE A 35 8.27 -5.98 -2.69
CA ILE A 35 7.92 -6.10 -1.26
C ILE A 35 9.07 -5.61 -0.38
N PHE A 36 10.30 -6.05 -0.65
CA PHE A 36 11.44 -5.70 0.19
C PHE A 36 11.81 -4.22 0.09
N ILE A 37 11.86 -3.68 -1.13
CA ILE A 37 12.18 -2.27 -1.37
C ILE A 37 11.09 -1.36 -0.79
N SER A 38 9.82 -1.66 -1.07
CA SER A 38 8.70 -0.85 -0.53
C SER A 38 8.64 -0.92 1.00
N GLY A 39 8.84 -2.10 1.58
CA GLY A 39 8.89 -2.29 3.02
C GLY A 39 10.01 -1.47 3.66
N ILE A 40 11.23 -1.52 3.11
CA ILE A 40 12.34 -0.71 3.62
C ILE A 40 12.01 0.78 3.50
N ILE A 41 11.66 1.25 2.30
CA ILE A 41 11.43 2.68 2.05
C ILE A 41 10.31 3.20 2.96
N ALA A 42 9.17 2.53 3.04
CA ALA A 42 8.05 2.97 3.85
C ALA A 42 8.40 3.06 5.34
N ASN A 43 9.06 2.03 5.88
CA ASN A 43 9.46 2.02 7.28
C ASN A 43 10.51 3.11 7.58
N PHE A 44 11.50 3.31 6.71
CA PHE A 44 12.45 4.40 6.89
C PHE A 44 11.77 5.78 6.80
N SER A 45 10.85 5.99 5.85
CA SER A 45 10.09 7.23 5.75
C SER A 45 9.25 7.50 7.00
N GLU A 46 8.57 6.49 7.55
CA GLU A 46 7.82 6.63 8.81
C GLU A 46 8.74 6.97 9.99
N TYR A 47 9.90 6.32 10.09
CA TYR A 47 10.89 6.60 11.14
C TYR A 47 11.35 8.06 11.13
N PHE A 48 11.70 8.58 9.95
CA PHE A 48 12.21 9.95 9.82
C PHE A 48 11.13 11.01 10.03
N LEU A 49 9.87 10.72 9.68
CA LEU A 49 8.78 11.69 9.79
C LEU A 49 8.22 11.79 11.22
N TYR A 50 8.18 10.68 11.96
CA TYR A 50 7.53 10.61 13.25
C TYR A 50 8.49 10.42 14.44
N GLU A 51 9.80 10.23 14.19
CA GLU A 51 10.86 10.01 15.19
C GLU A 51 10.49 8.98 16.28
N SER A 52 9.61 8.05 15.93
CA SER A 52 9.04 7.05 16.82
C SER A 52 9.50 5.69 16.34
N ILE A 53 9.58 4.70 17.23
CA ILE A 53 9.84 3.28 16.89
C ILE A 53 8.54 2.46 16.86
N ARG A 54 7.39 3.08 17.19
CA ARG A 54 6.08 2.42 17.26
C ARG A 54 5.32 2.39 15.91
N PHE A 55 6.07 2.40 14.83
CA PHE A 55 5.59 2.26 13.45
C PHE A 55 6.06 0.89 12.90
N GLY A 56 5.53 0.46 11.77
CA GLY A 56 5.84 -0.86 11.22
C GLY A 56 4.60 -1.59 10.77
N GLY A 57 4.21 -1.37 9.50
CA GLY A 57 2.98 -1.90 8.92
C GLY A 57 3.15 -2.41 7.50
N LEU A 58 2.32 -3.40 7.15
CA LEU A 58 2.18 -3.91 5.78
C LEU A 58 1.57 -2.89 4.81
N SER A 59 0.97 -1.80 5.31
CA SER A 59 0.35 -0.75 4.50
C SER A 59 1.33 -0.12 3.52
N GLY A 60 2.56 0.19 3.96
CA GLY A 60 3.60 0.71 3.07
C GLY A 60 3.93 -0.24 1.91
N VAL A 61 3.90 -1.55 2.16
CA VAL A 61 4.08 -2.57 1.12
C VAL A 61 2.88 -2.59 0.17
N VAL A 62 1.66 -2.54 0.68
CA VAL A 62 0.43 -2.48 -0.14
C VAL A 62 0.48 -1.29 -1.10
N TYR A 63 0.76 -0.09 -0.58
CA TYR A 63 0.87 1.12 -1.40
C TYR A 63 2.06 1.06 -2.36
N GLY A 64 3.17 0.44 -1.97
CA GLY A 64 4.29 0.18 -2.87
C GLY A 64 3.92 -0.73 -4.05
N LEU A 65 3.16 -1.80 -3.81
CA LEU A 65 2.67 -2.71 -4.86
C LEU A 65 1.70 -2.01 -5.81
N PHE A 66 0.75 -1.24 -5.28
CA PHE A 66 -0.19 -0.45 -6.10
C PHE A 66 0.51 0.65 -6.88
N GLY A 67 1.41 1.39 -6.24
CA GLY A 67 2.23 2.43 -6.88
C GLY A 67 3.09 1.87 -8.00
N TYR A 68 3.67 0.68 -7.79
CA TYR A 68 4.44 -0.02 -8.83
C TYR A 68 3.56 -0.39 -10.04
N CYS A 69 2.41 -1.02 -9.81
CA CYS A 69 1.49 -1.40 -10.89
C CYS A 69 1.03 -0.15 -11.67
N PHE A 70 0.58 0.88 -10.96
CA PHE A 70 0.12 2.14 -11.53
C PHE A 70 1.22 2.82 -12.37
N ALA A 71 2.42 2.99 -11.82
CA ALA A 71 3.53 3.62 -12.52
C ALA A 71 3.88 2.85 -13.79
N LYS A 72 3.92 1.52 -13.72
CA LYS A 72 4.25 0.68 -14.87
C LYS A 72 3.17 0.72 -15.96
N GLU A 73 1.89 0.71 -15.60
CA GLU A 73 0.81 0.83 -16.58
C GLU A 73 0.80 2.19 -17.28
N ILE A 74 1.13 3.27 -16.56
CA ILE A 74 1.30 4.60 -17.16
C ILE A 74 2.48 4.62 -18.13
N ILE A 75 3.64 4.10 -17.71
CA ILE A 75 4.87 4.12 -18.52
C ILE A 75 4.69 3.29 -19.79
N LEU A 76 4.08 2.10 -19.68
CA LEU A 76 3.85 1.21 -20.82
C LEU A 76 2.61 1.56 -21.64
N LYS A 77 1.74 2.47 -21.15
CA LYS A 77 0.42 2.79 -21.72
C LYS A 77 -0.43 1.56 -22.00
N GLN A 78 -0.33 0.54 -21.13
CA GLN A 78 -1.01 -0.74 -21.28
C GLN A 78 -1.45 -1.26 -19.91
N HIS A 79 -2.69 -1.74 -19.82
CA HIS A 79 -3.25 -2.36 -18.62
C HIS A 79 -2.76 -3.80 -18.46
N HIS A 80 -1.53 -3.96 -17.96
CA HIS A 80 -0.89 -5.26 -17.81
C HIS A 80 -1.38 -6.06 -16.61
N PHE A 81 -1.86 -5.41 -15.55
CA PHE A 81 -2.21 -6.08 -14.30
C PHE A 81 -3.72 -6.24 -14.11
N GLY A 82 -4.52 -5.79 -15.08
CA GLY A 82 -5.98 -6.03 -15.12
C GLY A 82 -6.79 -5.26 -14.08
N PHE A 83 -6.19 -4.32 -13.36
CA PHE A 83 -6.91 -3.49 -12.38
C PHE A 83 -7.70 -2.38 -13.07
N PRO A 84 -8.96 -2.13 -12.67
CA PRO A 84 -9.71 -1.00 -13.18
C PRO A 84 -9.06 0.31 -12.71
N PRO A 85 -9.02 1.38 -13.53
CA PRO A 85 -8.42 2.66 -13.14
C PRO A 85 -8.97 3.22 -11.83
N SER A 86 -10.27 3.00 -11.56
CA SER A 86 -10.94 3.43 -10.33
C SER A 86 -10.35 2.82 -9.06
N LEU A 87 -9.77 1.62 -9.13
CA LEU A 87 -9.14 0.98 -7.98
C LEU A 87 -7.88 1.72 -7.55
N TYR A 88 -7.04 2.13 -8.51
CA TYR A 88 -5.85 2.94 -8.20
C TYR A 88 -6.26 4.28 -7.57
N THR A 89 -7.26 4.95 -8.16
CA THR A 89 -7.80 6.20 -7.59
C THR A 89 -8.31 6.00 -6.17
N PHE A 90 -9.10 4.96 -5.93
CA PHE A 90 -9.64 4.66 -4.62
C PHE A 90 -8.54 4.46 -3.57
N ILE A 91 -7.50 3.68 -3.91
CA ILE A 91 -6.41 3.37 -2.99
C ILE A 91 -5.56 4.60 -2.69
N PHE A 92 -5.26 5.45 -3.68
CA PHE A 92 -4.54 6.70 -3.40
C PHE A 92 -5.36 7.70 -2.59
N ILE A 93 -6.67 7.78 -2.82
CA ILE A 93 -7.55 8.58 -1.95
C ILE A 93 -7.53 8.02 -0.53
N TRP A 94 -7.64 6.70 -0.38
CA TRP A 94 -7.60 6.03 0.91
C TRP A 94 -6.27 6.23 1.65
N LEU A 95 -5.15 6.31 0.92
CA LEU A 95 -3.84 6.70 1.48
C LEU A 95 -3.89 8.09 2.12
N LEU A 96 -4.39 9.08 1.39
CA LEU A 96 -4.47 10.46 1.87
C LEU A 96 -5.42 10.57 3.06
N VAL A 97 -6.56 9.89 3.01
CA VAL A 97 -7.52 9.83 4.11
C VAL A 97 -6.92 9.13 5.33
N GLY A 98 -6.18 8.03 5.15
CA GLY A 98 -5.58 7.28 6.25
C GLY A 98 -4.35 7.96 6.86
N TYR A 99 -3.63 8.78 6.09
CA TYR A 99 -2.50 9.57 6.57
C TYR A 99 -2.94 10.88 7.24
N THR A 100 -4.19 11.31 7.04
CA THR A 100 -4.74 12.53 7.64
C THR A 100 -5.68 12.18 8.78
N ASP A 101 -5.75 13.06 9.78
CA ASP A 101 -6.73 12.96 10.87
C ASP A 101 -8.16 13.35 10.42
N ILE A 102 -8.44 13.36 9.11
CA ILE A 102 -9.75 13.77 8.56
C ILE A 102 -10.89 12.94 9.15
N LEU A 103 -10.68 11.64 9.34
CA LEU A 103 -11.69 10.76 9.93
C LEU A 103 -11.94 11.09 11.41
N TYR A 104 -10.90 11.53 12.12
CA TYR A 104 -11.03 12.02 13.50
C TYR A 104 -11.89 13.29 13.54
N TYR A 105 -11.62 14.27 12.67
CA TYR A 105 -12.40 15.50 12.58
C TYR A 105 -13.86 15.28 12.13
N LEU A 106 -14.13 14.20 11.38
CA LEU A 106 -15.49 13.79 10.98
C LEU A 106 -16.27 13.02 12.06
N GLY A 107 -15.69 12.84 13.25
CA GLY A 107 -16.35 12.20 14.38
C GLY A 107 -16.29 10.67 14.39
N PHE A 108 -15.50 10.05 13.50
CA PHE A 108 -15.27 8.60 13.50
C PHE A 108 -14.21 8.15 14.52
N GLY A 109 -13.62 9.07 15.27
CA GLY A 109 -12.55 8.79 16.23
C GLY A 109 -11.20 8.53 15.56
N MET A 110 -10.16 8.24 16.36
CA MET A 110 -8.83 7.93 15.83
C MET A 110 -8.85 6.54 15.20
N ILE A 111 -8.77 6.47 13.87
CA ILE A 111 -8.64 5.20 13.12
C ILE A 111 -7.15 4.86 12.86
N ALA A 112 -6.23 5.77 13.23
CA ALA A 112 -4.79 5.57 13.28
C ALA A 112 -4.21 6.25 14.53
#